data_AF-A0A4Q2QS13-F1
#
_entry.id   AF-A0A4Q2QS13-F1
#
_cell.length_a   1.000
_cell.length_b   1.000
_cell.length_c   1.000
_cell.angle_alpha   90.00
_cell.angle_beta   90.00
_cell.angle_gamma   90.00
#
_symmetry.space_group_name_H-M   'P 1'
#
loop_
_entity.id
_entity.type
_entity.pdbx_description
1 polymer ?
#
loop_
_entity_poly.entity_id
_entity_poly.type
_entity_poly.pdbx_seq_one_letter_code
_entity_poly.pdbx_strand_id
1 'polypeptide(L)'
;AFTRYRQLGASKATFISRLTVSQRRSLFLHAGLTEQEFMMPHWRLNEEDCYWRDKLFRALRELFSLFDYAPTILTSVKPEQYLH
;
A
#
# COMPACT_ATOMS: atom_id res chain seq x y z
N ALA A 1 -8.60 9.57 -0.29
CA ALA A 1 -7.92 8.76 -1.33
C ALA A 1 -8.20 7.26 -1.19
N PHE A 2 -8.09 6.70 0.02
CA PHE A 2 -8.17 5.26 0.31
C PHE A 2 -9.55 4.61 0.16
N THR A 3 -10.63 5.26 0.61
CA THR A 3 -12.02 4.78 0.42
C THR A 3 -12.48 4.78 -1.04
N ARG A 4 -11.88 5.61 -1.91
CA ARG A 4 -12.21 5.66 -3.34
C ARG A 4 -11.70 4.45 -4.12
N TYR A 5 -10.61 3.80 -3.70
CA TYR A 5 -10.03 2.69 -4.49
C TYR A 5 -10.82 1.39 -4.40
N ARG A 6 -11.43 1.11 -3.23
CA ARG A 6 -12.35 -0.03 -3.09
C ARG A 6 -13.56 0.09 -4.04
N GLN A 7 -13.88 1.32 -4.49
CA GLN A 7 -14.98 1.62 -5.40
C GLN A 7 -14.59 1.69 -6.89
N LEU A 8 -13.29 1.74 -7.23
CA LEU A 8 -12.83 2.08 -8.58
C LEU A 8 -12.54 0.90 -9.53
N GLY A 9 -12.73 -0.35 -9.11
CA GLY A 9 -12.55 -1.53 -9.97
C GLY A 9 -11.14 -1.73 -10.57
N ALA A 10 -10.16 -0.91 -10.17
CA ALA A 10 -8.79 -1.01 -10.66
C ALA A 10 -8.11 -2.25 -10.09
N SER A 11 -7.34 -2.97 -10.93
CA SER A 11 -6.56 -4.12 -10.46
C SER A 11 -5.56 -3.68 -9.38
N LYS A 12 -5.25 -4.58 -8.44
CA LYS A 12 -4.27 -4.30 -7.39
C LYS A 12 -2.90 -3.95 -8.00
N ALA A 13 -2.52 -4.55 -9.13
CA ALA A 13 -1.29 -4.20 -9.85
C ALA A 13 -1.29 -2.74 -10.34
N THR A 14 -2.41 -2.26 -10.89
CA THR A 14 -2.58 -0.84 -11.29
C THR A 14 -2.54 0.10 -10.09
N PHE A 15 -3.04 -0.32 -8.93
CA PHE A 15 -2.88 0.48 -7.71
C PHE A 15 -1.40 0.60 -7.31
N ILE A 16 -0.67 -0.51 -7.28
CA ILE A 16 0.76 -0.54 -6.91
C ILE A 16 1.60 0.32 -7.86
N SER A 17 1.29 0.34 -9.17
CA SER A 17 2.02 1.15 -10.14
C SER A 17 1.85 2.66 -9.93
N ARG A 18 0.72 3.08 -9.33
CA ARG A 18 0.42 4.48 -9.01
C ARG A 18 1.05 4.98 -7.70
N LEU A 19 1.55 4.07 -6.85
CA LEU A 19 2.29 4.44 -5.65
C LEU A 19 3.62 5.10 -6.03
N THR A 20 4.04 6.10 -5.24
CA THR A 20 5.39 6.66 -5.37
C THR A 20 6.44 5.60 -5.05
N VAL A 21 7.67 5.80 -5.51
CA VAL A 21 8.79 4.88 -5.27
C VAL A 21 8.98 4.64 -3.76
N SER A 22 8.92 5.69 -2.95
CA SER A 22 9.06 5.59 -1.48
C SER A 22 7.93 4.77 -0.85
N GLN A 23 6.67 5.06 -1.20
CA GLN A 23 5.52 4.31 -0.70
C GLN A 23 5.60 2.82 -1.08
N ARG A 24 6.01 2.53 -2.32
CA ARG A 24 6.17 1.17 -2.80
C ARG A 24 7.28 0.44 -2.06
N ARG A 25 8.44 1.08 -1.83
CA ARG A 25 9.53 0.51 -1.02
C ARG A 25 9.07 0.16 0.39
N SER A 26 8.36 1.07 1.06
CA SER A 26 7.81 0.81 2.40
C SER A 26 6.84 -0.39 2.40
N LEU A 27 5.97 -0.51 1.39
CA LEU A 27 5.05 -1.63 1.28
C LEU A 27 5.79 -2.96 1.02
N PHE A 28 6.78 -2.98 0.13
CA PHE A 28 7.56 -4.18 -0.17
C PHE A 28 8.37 -4.63 1.06
N LEU A 29 8.96 -3.68 1.79
CA LEU A 29 9.64 -3.95 3.05
C LEU A 29 8.67 -4.53 4.11
N HIS A 30 7.49 -3.93 4.27
CA HIS A 30 6.45 -4.44 5.19
C HIS A 30 5.99 -5.86 4.82
N ALA A 31 5.97 -6.18 3.52
CA ALA A 31 5.67 -7.52 3.02
C ALA A 31 6.81 -8.54 3.19
N GLY A 32 7.96 -8.15 3.73
CA GLY A 32 9.15 -8.99 3.85
C GLY A 32 9.77 -9.36 2.49
N LEU A 33 9.59 -8.49 1.48
CA LEU A 33 10.17 -8.65 0.15
C LEU A 33 11.51 -7.93 0.07
N THR A 34 12.38 -8.42 -0.81
CA THR A 34 13.73 -7.91 -1.02
C THR A 34 13.78 -6.92 -2.19
N GLU A 35 14.96 -6.32 -2.40
CA GLU A 35 15.20 -5.46 -3.57
C GLU A 35 14.99 -6.22 -4.89
N GLN A 36 15.22 -7.54 -4.91
CA GLN A 36 14.98 -8.36 -6.10
C GLN A 36 13.53 -8.30 -6.54
N GLU A 37 12.57 -8.52 -5.64
CA GLU A 37 11.15 -8.43 -5.96
C GLU A 37 10.75 -6.99 -6.28
N PHE A 38 11.32 -6.00 -5.58
CA PHE A 38 11.03 -4.59 -5.81
C PHE A 38 11.44 -4.11 -7.22
N MET A 39 12.53 -4.65 -7.76
CA MET A 39 13.01 -4.38 -9.11
C MET A 39 12.18 -5.08 -10.21
N MET A 40 11.37 -6.09 -9.85
CA MET A 40 10.53 -6.77 -10.83
C MET A 40 9.41 -5.85 -11.36
N PRO A 41 9.03 -6.02 -12.64
CA PRO A 41 7.92 -5.24 -13.20
C PRO A 41 6.61 -5.48 -12.47
N HIS A 42 5.84 -4.42 -12.22
CA HIS A 42 4.56 -4.49 -11.52
C HIS A 42 3.51 -5.36 -12.23
N TRP A 43 3.62 -5.59 -13.54
CA TRP A 43 2.71 -6.47 -14.28
C TRP A 43 2.85 -7.94 -13.89
N ARG A 44 3.99 -8.37 -13.31
CA ARG A 44 4.17 -9.73 -12.77
C ARG A 44 3.14 -10.07 -11.72
N LEU A 45 2.59 -9.08 -11.01
CA LEU A 45 1.51 -9.28 -10.04
C LEU A 45 0.21 -9.82 -10.65
N ASN A 46 0.04 -9.77 -11.97
CA ASN A 46 -1.12 -10.34 -12.64
C ASN A 46 -0.92 -11.82 -13.02
N GLU A 47 0.32 -12.31 -12.96
CA GLU A 47 0.63 -13.70 -13.32
C GLU A 47 0.38 -14.63 -12.14
N GLU A 48 -0.06 -15.86 -12.43
CA GLU A 48 -0.41 -16.84 -11.41
C GLU A 48 0.82 -17.45 -10.71
N ASP A 49 1.96 -17.49 -11.40
CA ASP A 49 3.24 -17.99 -10.90
C ASP A 49 4.00 -16.96 -10.03
N CYS A 50 3.42 -15.78 -9.82
CA CYS A 50 4.03 -14.71 -9.04
C CYS A 50 4.01 -15.01 -7.54
N TYR A 51 5.05 -15.72 -7.08
CA TYR A 51 5.15 -16.25 -5.72
C TYR A 51 5.10 -15.18 -4.60
N TRP A 52 5.42 -13.92 -4.91
CA TRP A 52 5.44 -12.81 -3.94
C TRP A 52 4.15 -11.97 -3.93
N ARG A 53 3.23 -12.21 -4.88
CA ARG A 53 1.97 -11.47 -5.03
C ARG A 53 1.13 -11.48 -3.75
N ASP A 54 0.97 -12.64 -3.13
CA ASP A 54 0.08 -12.79 -1.99
C ASP A 54 0.64 -12.13 -0.73
N LYS A 55 1.97 -12.17 -0.54
CA LYS A 55 2.66 -11.45 0.53
C LYS A 55 2.42 -9.94 0.41
N LEU A 56 2.59 -9.39 -0.79
CA LEU A 56 2.36 -7.96 -1.04
C LEU A 56 0.90 -7.56 -0.81
N PHE A 57 -0.06 -8.37 -1.29
CA PHE A 57 -1.47 -8.06 -1.11
C PHE A 57 -1.97 -8.26 0.32
N ARG A 58 -1.30 -9.10 1.10
CA ARG A 58 -1.55 -9.23 2.54
C ARG A 58 -1.04 -7.99 3.27
N ALA A 59 0.22 -7.61 3.05
CA ALA A 59 0.82 -6.39 3.60
C ALA A 59 -0.02 -5.15 3.29
N LEU A 60 -0.53 -5.04 2.06
CA LEU A 60 -1.40 -3.94 1.66
C LEU A 60 -2.70 -3.91 2.46
N ARG A 61 -3.32 -5.08 2.70
CA ARG A 61 -4.53 -5.20 3.52
C ARG A 61 -4.26 -4.85 4.98
N GLU A 62 -3.15 -5.32 5.55
CA GLU A 62 -2.75 -5.01 6.93
C GLU A 62 -2.56 -3.51 7.14
N LEU A 63 -1.86 -2.84 6.22
CA LEU A 63 -1.72 -1.37 6.26
C LEU A 63 -3.07 -0.67 6.17
N PHE A 64 -4.00 -1.17 5.36
CA PHE A 64 -5.34 -0.58 5.28
C PHE A 64 -6.14 -0.79 6.57
N SER A 65 -6.12 -1.99 7.13
CA SER A 65 -6.83 -2.29 8.38
C SER A 65 -6.27 -1.53 9.59
N LEU A 66 -5.00 -1.12 9.55
CA LEU A 66 -4.42 -0.26 10.58
C LEU A 66 -5.11 1.11 10.66
N PHE A 67 -5.59 1.63 9.52
CA PHE A 67 -6.34 2.89 9.47
C PHE A 67 -7.84 2.71 9.75
N ASP A 68 -8.39 1.50 9.64
CA ASP A 68 -9.81 1.23 9.93
C ASP A 68 -10.14 1.41 11.42
N TYR A 69 -9.16 1.18 12.31
CA TYR A 69 -9.29 1.34 13.77
C TYR A 69 -8.54 2.56 14.32
N ALA A 70 -7.90 3.36 13.46
CA ALA A 70 -7.25 4.59 13.90
C ALA A 70 -8.31 5.58 14.38
N PRO A 71 -8.21 6.11 15.62
CA PRO A 71 -9.14 7.14 16.09
C PRO A 71 -9.13 8.29 15.08
N THR A 72 -10.32 8.80 14.72
CA THR A 72 -10.48 9.94 13.81
C THR A 72 -9.56 11.11 14.17
N ILE A 73 -9.25 11.26 15.46
CA ILE A 73 -8.31 12.22 16.05
C ILE A 73 -6.93 12.21 15.39
N LEU A 74 -6.33 11.05 15.05
CA LEU A 74 -5.01 10.99 14.41
C LEU A 74 -5.02 11.44 12.94
N THR A 75 -6.18 11.38 12.28
CA THR A 75 -6.36 11.86 10.89
C THR A 75 -6.86 13.31 10.80
N SER A 76 -7.26 13.89 11.93
CA SER A 76 -7.85 15.23 12.03
C SER A 76 -6.90 16.29 12.57
N VAL A 77 -5.63 15.95 12.86
CA VAL A 77 -4.67 16.93 13.37
C VAL A 77 -4.35 17.94 12.27
N LYS A 78 -4.92 19.14 12.40
CA LYS A 78 -4.48 20.31 11.63
C LYS A 78 -3.10 20.70 12.15
N PRO A 79 -2.08 20.85 11.28
CA PRO A 79 -0.72 21.21 11.70
C PRO A 79 -0.64 22.57 12.41
N GLU A 80 -1.69 23.38 12.32
CA GLU A 80 -1.80 24.71 12.95
C GLU A 80 -1.80 24.68 14.50
N GLN A 81 -1.96 23.52 15.15
CA GLN A 81 -2.02 23.43 16.62
C GLN A 81 -0.67 23.12 17.32
N TYR A 82 0.44 23.04 16.59
CA TYR A 82 1.76 22.75 17.17
C TYR A 82 2.55 24.00 17.62
N LEU A 83 1.95 25.19 17.59
CA LEU A 83 2.57 26.43 18.05
C LEU A 83 1.79 27.02 19.22
N HIS A 84 2.07 26.51 20.42
CA HIS A 84 1.81 27.19 21.69
C HIS A 84 3.04 27.07 22.58
#